data_AF-A0AAV5YVU8-F1
#
_entry.id   AF-A0AAV5YVU8-F1
#
_cell.length_a   1.000
_cell.length_b   1.000
_cell.length_c   1.000
_cell.angle_alpha   90.00
_cell.angle_beta   90.00
_cell.angle_gamma   90.00
#
_symmetry.space_group_name_H-M   'P 1'
#
loop_
_entity.id
_entity.type
_entity.pdbx_description
1 polymer ?
#
loop_
_entity_poly.entity_id
_entity_poly.type
_entity_poly.pdbx_seq_one_letter_code
_entity_poly.pdbx_strand_id
1 'polypeptide(L)'
;GNAVVVDHGWGLQTLYGHLSSLEVKDGDQVKKGQELGRSGATGLALGDHLHFEVLIQGISVTPVEWWDGKWIRDHVGRPLREANVPLLQSDQPAAGTDEERPSASPPPRRRPRTR
;
A
#
# COMPACT_ATOMS: atom_id res chain seq x y z
N GLY A 1 -13.82 2.26 -18.67
CA GLY A 1 -14.48 2.40 -17.35
C GLY A 1 -13.46 2.94 -16.37
N ASN A 2 -13.84 3.19 -15.14
CA ASN A 2 -12.90 3.61 -14.11
C ASN A 2 -12.06 2.39 -13.68
N ALA A 3 -10.76 2.61 -13.52
CA ALA A 3 -9.84 1.59 -13.07
C ALA A 3 -8.71 2.18 -12.24
N VAL A 4 -8.16 1.37 -11.34
CA VAL A 4 -6.94 1.68 -10.58
C VAL A 4 -5.92 0.60 -10.88
N VAL A 5 -4.68 1.01 -11.20
CA VAL A 5 -3.53 0.11 -11.30
C VAL A 5 -2.58 0.43 -10.17
N VAL A 6 -2.27 -0.55 -9.35
CA VAL A 6 -1.30 -0.43 -8.26
C VAL A 6 0.00 -1.10 -8.69
N ASP A 7 1.09 -0.33 -8.71
CA ASP A 7 2.45 -0.84 -8.92
C ASP A 7 3.06 -1.27 -7.58
N HIS A 8 3.39 -2.55 -7.47
CA HIS A 8 4.03 -3.15 -6.29
C HIS A 8 5.55 -3.20 -6.42
N GLY A 9 6.11 -2.69 -7.53
CA GLY A 9 7.50 -2.77 -7.87
C GLY A 9 7.87 -4.03 -8.65
N TRP A 10 9.09 -4.04 -9.21
CA TRP A 10 9.65 -5.17 -10.00
C TRP A 10 8.74 -5.68 -11.14
N GLY A 11 7.89 -4.80 -11.69
CA GLY A 11 6.97 -5.14 -12.77
C GLY A 11 5.73 -5.93 -12.31
N LEU A 12 5.49 -6.06 -11.00
CA LEU A 12 4.27 -6.63 -10.44
C LEU A 12 3.22 -5.54 -10.28
N GLN A 13 2.08 -5.70 -10.92
CA GLN A 13 0.97 -4.75 -10.84
C GLN A 13 -0.34 -5.48 -10.54
N THR A 14 -1.27 -4.79 -9.89
CA THR A 14 -2.66 -5.26 -9.78
C THR A 14 -3.61 -4.22 -10.36
N LEU A 15 -4.59 -4.68 -11.12
CA LEU A 15 -5.61 -3.84 -11.76
C LEU A 15 -6.97 -4.11 -11.13
N TYR A 16 -7.68 -3.02 -10.83
CA TYR A 16 -9.04 -3.01 -10.30
C TYR A 16 -9.93 -2.22 -11.26
N GLY A 17 -10.81 -2.89 -11.99
CA GLY A 17 -11.66 -2.31 -13.03
C GLY A 17 -13.14 -2.26 -12.68
N HIS A 18 -13.91 -1.64 -13.57
CA HIS A 18 -15.37 -1.43 -13.49
C HIS A 18 -15.83 -0.58 -12.30
N LEU A 19 -14.94 0.20 -11.69
CA LEU A 19 -15.23 0.96 -10.47
C LEU A 19 -16.30 2.03 -10.70
N SER A 20 -17.14 2.28 -9.69
CA SER A 20 -18.13 3.35 -9.68
C SER A 20 -17.57 4.66 -9.11
N SER A 21 -16.64 4.58 -8.15
CA SER A 21 -15.88 5.72 -7.61
C SER A 21 -14.40 5.38 -7.47
N LEU A 22 -13.57 6.42 -7.42
CA LEU A 22 -12.12 6.34 -7.19
C LEU A 22 -11.81 7.16 -5.94
N GLU A 23 -11.11 6.56 -4.97
CA GLU A 23 -10.68 7.25 -3.73
C GLU A 23 -9.18 7.59 -3.75
N VAL A 24 -8.50 7.30 -4.86
CA VAL A 24 -7.06 7.55 -5.09
C VAL A 24 -6.85 8.25 -6.42
N LYS A 25 -5.71 8.92 -6.55
CA LYS A 25 -5.26 9.55 -7.81
C LYS A 25 -3.88 9.02 -8.20
N ASP A 26 -3.52 9.26 -9.46
CA ASP A 26 -2.22 8.87 -10.00
C ASP A 26 -1.08 9.47 -9.17
N GLY A 27 -0.12 8.61 -8.80
CA GLY A 27 1.04 8.97 -7.98
C GLY A 27 0.83 8.87 -6.48
N ASP A 28 -0.39 8.57 -5.98
CA ASP A 28 -0.60 8.30 -4.57
C ASP A 28 0.11 7.01 -4.13
N GLN A 29 0.79 7.07 -2.98
CA GLN A 29 1.26 5.86 -2.32
C GLN A 29 0.11 5.20 -1.58
N VAL A 30 -0.12 3.91 -1.86
CA VAL A 30 -1.20 3.13 -1.26
C VAL A 30 -0.65 2.09 -0.30
N LYS A 31 -1.33 1.89 0.83
CA LYS A 31 -0.98 0.86 1.81
C LYS A 31 -1.90 -0.35 1.69
N LYS A 32 -1.42 -1.51 2.12
CA LYS A 32 -2.25 -2.71 2.21
C LYS A 32 -3.48 -2.44 3.09
N GLY A 33 -4.67 -2.71 2.54
CA GLY A 33 -5.95 -2.50 3.21
C GLY A 33 -6.55 -1.11 3.05
N GLN A 34 -5.88 -0.19 2.34
CA GLN A 34 -6.44 1.10 1.96
C GLN A 34 -7.55 0.91 0.93
N GLU A 35 -8.66 1.65 1.08
CA GLU A 35 -9.72 1.70 0.10
C GLU A 35 -9.23 2.44 -1.17
N LEU A 36 -9.44 1.83 -2.34
CA LEU A 36 -9.06 2.39 -3.64
C LEU A 36 -10.26 2.99 -4.38
N GLY A 37 -11.47 2.54 -4.07
CA GLY A 37 -12.68 2.80 -4.83
C GLY A 37 -13.78 1.80 -4.52
N ARG A 38 -14.93 2.00 -5.16
CA ARG A 38 -16.10 1.12 -5.04
C ARG A 38 -16.34 0.39 -6.35
N SER A 39 -16.75 -0.89 -6.28
CA SER A 39 -17.14 -1.65 -7.48
C SER A 39 -18.36 -1.04 -8.17
N GLY A 40 -18.61 -1.45 -9.41
CA GLY A 40 -19.74 -0.99 -10.18
C GLY A 40 -19.80 -1.68 -11.53
N ALA A 41 -20.35 -0.97 -12.52
CA ALA A 41 -20.55 -1.48 -13.87
C ALA A 41 -20.03 -0.52 -14.95
N THR A 42 -18.94 0.22 -14.69
CA THR A 42 -18.43 1.21 -15.65
C THR A 42 -17.59 0.56 -16.77
N GLY A 43 -17.68 1.11 -18.00
CA GLY A 43 -16.96 0.59 -19.16
C GLY A 43 -17.61 -0.65 -19.77
N LEU A 44 -16.80 -1.62 -20.20
CA LEU A 44 -17.26 -2.87 -20.82
C LEU A 44 -17.65 -3.92 -19.76
N ALA A 45 -18.48 -3.52 -18.79
CA ALA A 45 -18.98 -4.41 -17.76
C ALA A 45 -20.34 -5.01 -18.18
N LEU A 46 -20.54 -6.31 -17.94
CA LEU A 46 -21.83 -6.99 -18.17
C LEU A 46 -22.77 -6.94 -16.94
N GLY A 47 -22.42 -6.17 -15.93
CA GLY A 47 -23.15 -6.06 -14.66
C GLY A 47 -22.26 -5.46 -13.56
N ASP A 48 -22.80 -5.32 -12.36
CA ASP A 48 -22.03 -4.86 -11.19
C ASP A 48 -21.09 -5.97 -10.71
N HIS A 49 -19.79 -5.74 -10.89
CA HIS A 49 -18.73 -6.63 -10.42
C HIS A 49 -17.38 -5.90 -10.38
N LEU A 50 -16.42 -6.51 -9.70
CA LEU A 50 -15.02 -6.08 -9.74
C LEU A 50 -14.28 -6.89 -10.79
N HIS A 51 -13.68 -6.22 -11.77
CA HIS A 51 -12.67 -6.83 -12.62
C HIS A 51 -11.31 -6.73 -11.94
N PHE A 52 -10.67 -7.87 -11.69
CA PHE A 52 -9.40 -7.93 -10.98
C PHE A 52 -8.37 -8.70 -11.80
N GLU A 53 -7.19 -8.11 -11.98
CA GLU A 53 -6.06 -8.76 -12.64
C GLU A 53 -4.77 -8.59 -11.85
N VAL A 54 -3.89 -9.57 -11.99
CA VAL A 54 -2.48 -9.47 -11.64
C VAL A 54 -1.70 -9.41 -12.95
N LEU A 55 -0.79 -8.44 -13.07
CA LEU A 55 0.05 -8.26 -14.25
C LEU A 55 1.52 -8.39 -13.87
N ILE A 56 2.26 -9.15 -14.68
CA ILE A 56 3.72 -9.29 -14.59
C ILE A 56 4.30 -8.72 -15.86
N GLN A 57 5.04 -7.62 -15.74
CA GLN A 57 5.60 -6.87 -16.86
C GLN A 57 4.53 -6.50 -17.91
N GLY A 58 3.34 -6.14 -17.43
CA GLY A 58 2.19 -5.77 -18.26
C GLY A 58 1.42 -6.96 -18.87
N ILE A 59 1.80 -8.20 -18.57
CA ILE A 59 1.09 -9.41 -19.03
C ILE A 59 0.20 -9.94 -17.92
N SER A 60 -1.11 -10.06 -18.18
CA SER A 60 -2.06 -10.61 -17.21
C SER A 60 -1.78 -12.09 -16.95
N VAL A 61 -1.72 -12.47 -15.68
CA VAL A 61 -1.46 -13.84 -15.21
C VAL A 61 -2.60 -14.34 -14.34
N THR A 62 -2.76 -15.66 -14.26
CA THR A 62 -3.73 -16.28 -13.36
C THR A 62 -3.36 -15.97 -11.90
N PRO A 63 -4.26 -15.38 -11.08
CA PRO A 63 -3.91 -14.91 -9.74
C PRO A 63 -3.66 -16.00 -8.70
N VAL A 64 -3.96 -17.27 -9.02
CA VAL A 64 -4.02 -18.38 -8.03
C VAL A 64 -2.75 -18.50 -7.20
N GLU A 65 -1.58 -18.35 -7.83
CA GLU A 65 -0.28 -18.40 -7.17
C GLU A 65 0.01 -17.14 -6.34
N TRP A 66 -0.47 -15.99 -6.80
CA TRP A 66 -0.28 -14.68 -6.19
C TRP A 66 -1.18 -14.44 -4.97
N TRP A 67 -2.13 -15.33 -4.69
CA TRP A 67 -2.91 -15.31 -3.45
C TRP A 67 -2.27 -16.12 -2.32
N ASP A 68 -1.37 -17.05 -2.62
CA ASP A 68 -0.68 -17.83 -1.60
C ASP A 68 0.57 -17.10 -1.08
N GLY A 69 0.48 -16.60 0.16
CA GLY A 69 1.60 -15.97 0.83
C GLY A 69 2.83 -16.87 0.98
N LYS A 70 2.65 -18.20 1.07
CA LYS A 70 3.76 -19.16 1.09
C LYS A 70 4.43 -19.21 -0.29
N TRP A 71 3.64 -19.32 -1.36
CA TRP A 71 4.17 -19.30 -2.73
C TRP A 71 4.96 -18.02 -3.00
N ILE A 72 4.41 -16.83 -2.67
CA ILE A 72 5.10 -15.54 -2.83
C ILE A 72 6.41 -15.52 -2.05
N ARG A 73 6.40 -15.95 -0.79
CA ARG A 73 7.60 -15.96 0.05
C ARG A 73 8.69 -16.86 -0.52
N ASP A 74 8.31 -18.02 -1.06
CA ASP A 74 9.25 -19.04 -1.53
C ASP A 74 9.75 -18.78 -2.96
N HIS A 75 8.95 -18.17 -3.84
CA HIS A 75 9.28 -17.96 -5.25
C HIS A 75 9.61 -16.51 -5.63
N VAL A 76 9.24 -15.53 -4.79
CA VAL A 76 9.56 -14.11 -5.01
C VAL A 76 10.48 -13.62 -3.90
N GLY A 77 10.01 -13.68 -2.65
CA GLY A 77 10.74 -13.10 -1.52
C GLY A 77 12.10 -13.75 -1.27
N ARG A 78 12.20 -15.09 -1.32
CA ARG A 78 13.45 -15.80 -1.07
C ARG A 78 14.47 -15.58 -2.20
N PRO A 79 14.15 -15.76 -3.49
CA PRO A 79 15.10 -15.49 -4.57
C PRO A 79 15.63 -14.06 -4.57
N LEU A 80 14.77 -13.06 -4.31
CA LEU A 80 15.20 -11.65 -4.27
C LEU A 80 16.19 -11.37 -3.13
N ARG A 81 15.97 -11.98 -1.96
CA ARG A 81 16.92 -11.89 -0.82
C ARG A 81 18.24 -12.59 -1.11
N GLU A 82 18.18 -13.78 -1.71
CA GLU A 82 19.38 -14.56 -2.08
C GLU A 82 20.20 -13.86 -3.17
N ALA A 83 19.54 -13.17 -4.10
CA ALA A 83 20.17 -12.36 -5.13
C ALA A 83 20.66 -10.98 -4.63
N ASN A 84 20.49 -10.68 -3.33
CA ASN A 84 20.86 -9.42 -2.70
C ASN A 84 20.30 -8.19 -3.43
N VAL A 85 19.09 -8.33 -4.01
CA VAL A 85 18.37 -7.24 -4.67
C VAL A 85 17.82 -6.32 -3.57
N PRO A 86 18.07 -5.00 -3.63
CA PRO A 86 17.50 -4.07 -2.67
C PRO A 86 15.98 -4.22 -2.67
N LEU A 87 15.39 -4.55 -1.50
CA LEU A 87 13.94 -4.49 -1.35
C LEU A 87 13.53 -3.03 -1.54
N LEU A 88 12.63 -2.77 -2.50
CA LEU A 88 12.05 -1.45 -2.68
C LEU A 88 11.44 -1.04 -1.33
N GLN A 89 11.97 0.03 -0.74
CA GLN A 89 11.58 0.49 0.59
C GLN A 89 10.09 0.85 0.56
N SER A 90 9.23 0.05 1.19
CA SER A 90 7.81 0.35 1.32
C SER A 90 7.49 1.31 2.47
N ASP A 91 8.47 1.71 3.30
CA ASP A 91 8.19 2.42 4.54
C ASP A 91 9.30 3.43 4.93
N GLN A 92 9.46 4.50 4.14
CA GLN A 92 9.98 5.77 4.66
C GLN A 92 8.77 6.67 4.94
N PRO A 93 8.39 6.95 6.20
CA PRO A 93 7.50 8.08 6.45
C PRO A 93 8.20 9.33 5.93
N ALA A 94 7.48 10.16 5.18
CA ALA A 94 7.96 11.46 4.73
C ALA A 94 8.65 12.17 5.91
N ALA A 95 9.91 12.57 5.70
CA ALA A 95 10.70 13.29 6.68
C ALA A 95 9.84 14.42 7.26
N GLY A 96 9.54 14.31 8.56
CA GLY A 96 8.85 15.35 9.29
C GLY A 96 9.66 16.62 9.20
N THR A 97 8.99 17.71 8.82
CA THR A 97 9.48 19.06 9.00
C THR A 97 9.77 19.25 10.49
N ASP A 98 11.03 19.50 10.81
CA ASP A 98 11.45 20.06 12.09
C ASP A 98 10.72 21.40 12.30
N GLU A 99 9.60 21.41 13.02
CA GLU A 99 9.07 22.62 13.64
C GLU A 99 8.55 22.33 15.06
N GLU A 100 9.40 22.73 16.01
CA GLU A 100 9.06 23.39 17.26
C GLU A 100 8.35 22.60 18.38
N ARG A 101 9.20 22.15 19.30
CA ARG A 101 8.88 21.69 20.66
C ARG A 101 8.26 22.82 21.50
N PRO A 102 7.05 22.69 22.07
CA PRO A 102 6.66 23.56 23.17
C PRO A 102 7.33 23.09 24.48
N SER A 103 8.00 24.06 25.11
CA SER A 103 8.64 23.99 26.43
C SER A 103 7.73 23.40 27.51
N ALA A 104 8.13 22.27 28.10
CA ALA A 104 7.49 21.75 29.31
C ALA A 104 8.04 22.49 30.54
N SER A 105 7.19 23.30 31.18
CA SER A 105 7.46 23.92 32.49
C SER A 105 7.80 22.88 33.56
N PRO A 106 8.76 23.15 34.46
CA PRO A 106 9.15 22.19 35.50
C PRO A 106 8.07 22.11 36.61
N PRO A 107 7.89 20.95 37.26
CA PRO A 107 6.91 20.79 38.32
C PRO A 107 7.33 21.54 39.61
N PRO A 108 6.38 22.01 40.44
CA PRO A 108 6.69 22.76 41.65
C PRO A 108 7.36 21.87 42.71
N ARG A 109 8.47 22.36 43.29
CA ARG A 109 9.17 21.74 44.43
C ARG A 109 8.25 21.64 45.64
N ARG A 110 8.02 20.42 46.14
CA ARG A 110 7.37 20.18 47.43
C ARG A 110 8.26 20.71 48.56
N ARG A 111 7.73 21.58 49.41
CA ARG A 111 8.39 22.04 50.64
C ARG A 111 8.36 20.93 51.70
N PRO A 112 9.41 20.77 52.53
CA PRO A 112 9.39 19.84 53.64
C PRO A 112 8.41 20.34 54.71
N ARG A 113 7.53 19.45 55.18
CA ARG A 113 6.70 19.71 56.37
C ARG A 113 7.57 19.49 57.62
N THR A 114 7.86 20.57 58.33
CA THR A 114 8.33 20.54 59.71
C THR A 114 7.13 20.41 60.65
N ARG A 115 7.03 19.32 61.41
CA ARG A 115 7.03 19.30 62.88
C ARG A 115 6.90 17.86 63.37
#